data_AF-A0A1I6NP03-F1
#
_entry.id   AF-A0A1I6NP03-F1
#
_cell.length_a   1.000
_cell.length_b   1.000
_cell.length_c   1.000
_cell.angle_alpha   90.00
_cell.angle_beta   90.00
_cell.angle_gamma   90.00
#
_symmetry.space_group_name_H-M   'P 1'
#
loop_
_entity.id
_entity.type
_entity.pdbx_description
1 polymer ?
#
loop_
_entity_poly.entity_id
_entity_poly.type
_entity_poly.pdbx_seq_one_letter_code
_entity_poly.pdbx_strand_id
1 'polypeptide(L)'
;MKFIVSSSQLLKQLQVLGGVINSSNTLPILDNFLFELKQNELKISASDLETTMSTVIEVESNSEGSAAISARLLLDTLKTFPNQPLTFKTEENNTIEISSSQGKYDMAYFDGSEFPKAVSIQSPSSTVVPGDVLATAISKTIFAAGNDDLRPVMSGVFFQFSNDGLTFVATDAHKLVKYTRTDVTANTAAEFIMPKKPLNLLKGILAGSESDVTIEYNEANAKFIFDNVVLICRLIDGKYPNYEAVIPKENPNKLTVDRGTFLNAARRVSIFSSKTTHQIRLKMAGTELNISAEDIDYSNKAEERLVCEYQGDDMQIGFNSRFLTEMLSNLNSNDVLIEMSLPNRAGILTPADGVDEGEFITMLVMPVMLNS
;
A
#
# COMPACT_ATOMS: atom_id res chain seq x y z
N MET A 1 34.89 -12.46 2.28
CA MET A 1 33.88 -11.85 3.17
C MET A 1 33.75 -12.68 4.45
N LYS A 2 33.87 -12.07 5.63
CA LYS A 2 33.62 -12.71 6.94
C LYS A 2 33.05 -11.71 7.95
N PHE A 3 31.93 -12.03 8.58
CA PHE A 3 31.30 -11.16 9.59
C PHE A 3 30.50 -11.96 10.63
N ILE A 4 30.22 -11.34 11.78
CA ILE A 4 29.36 -11.88 12.83
C ILE A 4 28.17 -10.94 13.05
N VAL A 5 26.96 -11.51 13.15
CA VAL A 5 25.72 -10.76 13.35
C VAL A 5 24.72 -11.57 14.18
N SER A 6 23.83 -10.90 14.91
CA SER A 6 22.70 -11.57 15.58
C SER A 6 21.73 -12.16 14.55
N SER A 7 21.33 -13.42 14.76
CA SER A 7 20.32 -14.11 13.95
C SER A 7 19.00 -13.33 13.87
N SER A 8 18.53 -12.79 15.00
CA SER A 8 17.25 -12.07 15.09
C SER A 8 17.32 -10.69 14.41
N GLN A 9 18.43 -9.97 14.58
CA GLN A 9 18.67 -8.68 13.93
C GLN A 9 18.71 -8.83 12.41
N LEU A 10 19.46 -9.82 11.91
CA LEU A 10 19.53 -10.10 10.48
C LEU A 10 18.17 -10.53 9.92
N LEU A 11 17.47 -11.45 10.60
CA LEU A 11 16.15 -11.92 10.17
C LEU A 11 15.15 -10.77 10.03
N LYS A 12 15.10 -9.85 10.99
CA LYS A 12 14.20 -8.68 10.95
C LYS A 12 14.43 -7.86 9.66
N GLN A 13 15.67 -7.60 9.32
CA GLN A 13 16.03 -6.82 8.12
C GLN A 13 15.71 -7.58 6.83
N LEU A 14 16.03 -8.88 6.77
CA LEU A 14 15.78 -9.70 5.59
C LEU A 14 14.30 -9.94 5.32
N GLN A 15 13.46 -10.01 6.37
CA GLN A 15 12.01 -10.14 6.19
C GLN A 15 11.42 -8.91 5.49
N VAL A 16 11.90 -7.72 5.85
CA VAL A 16 11.50 -6.46 5.20
C VAL A 16 11.95 -6.47 3.74
N LEU A 17 13.25 -6.72 3.48
CA LEU A 17 13.81 -6.81 2.12
C LEU A 17 13.15 -7.88 1.25
N GLY A 18 12.77 -9.01 1.85
CA GLY A 18 12.15 -10.14 1.15
C GLY A 18 10.84 -9.78 0.44
N GLY A 19 10.14 -8.74 0.87
CA GLY A 19 8.93 -8.25 0.19
C GLY A 19 9.17 -7.68 -1.20
N VAL A 20 10.42 -7.33 -1.55
CA VAL A 20 10.80 -6.89 -2.90
C VAL A 20 10.90 -8.07 -3.86
N ILE A 21 11.23 -9.26 -3.38
CA ILE A 21 11.51 -10.41 -4.23
C ILE A 21 10.19 -10.99 -4.76
N ASN A 22 10.07 -11.10 -6.08
CA ASN A 22 8.89 -11.72 -6.70
C ASN A 22 8.84 -13.23 -6.42
N SER A 23 7.65 -13.81 -6.47
CA SER A 23 7.46 -15.26 -6.33
C SER A 23 8.05 -16.07 -7.49
N SER A 24 8.30 -15.42 -8.63
CA SER A 24 8.92 -16.00 -9.82
C SER A 24 9.71 -14.91 -10.53
N ASN A 25 11.01 -15.13 -10.72
CA ASN A 25 11.90 -14.22 -11.44
C ASN A 25 12.45 -14.87 -12.72
N THR A 26 12.61 -14.08 -13.78
CA THR A 26 13.28 -14.52 -15.02
C THR A 26 14.79 -14.59 -14.85
N LEU A 27 15.36 -13.71 -14.03
CA LEU A 27 16.78 -13.71 -13.66
C LEU A 27 16.93 -14.36 -12.27
N PRO A 28 17.53 -15.56 -12.17
CA PRO A 28 17.67 -16.28 -10.90
C PRO A 28 18.42 -15.50 -9.81
N ILE A 29 19.33 -14.59 -10.20
CA ILE A 29 20.06 -13.77 -9.23
C ILE A 29 19.14 -12.85 -8.40
N LEU A 30 17.96 -12.50 -8.93
CA LEU A 30 16.96 -11.69 -8.22
C LEU A 30 16.19 -12.45 -7.13
N ASP A 31 16.35 -13.79 -7.05
CA ASP A 31 15.85 -14.61 -5.94
C ASP A 31 16.75 -14.54 -4.69
N ASN A 32 17.78 -13.68 -4.73
CA ASN A 32 18.82 -13.57 -3.71
C ASN A 32 18.83 -12.19 -3.06
N PHE A 33 19.32 -12.14 -1.84
CA PHE A 33 19.77 -10.91 -1.21
C PHE A 33 21.23 -10.64 -1.59
N LEU A 34 21.52 -9.43 -2.06
CA LEU A 34 22.90 -8.97 -2.23
C LEU A 34 23.46 -8.49 -0.90
N PHE A 35 24.53 -9.11 -0.43
CA PHE A 35 25.30 -8.72 0.74
C PHE A 35 26.55 -7.99 0.27
N GLU A 36 26.74 -6.74 0.69
CA GLU A 36 27.93 -5.93 0.44
C GLU A 36 28.55 -5.57 1.80
N LEU A 37 29.69 -6.19 2.12
CA LEU A 37 30.40 -5.97 3.38
C LEU A 37 31.57 -5.02 3.15
N LYS A 38 31.63 -3.95 3.95
CA LYS A 38 32.76 -3.04 4.02
C LYS A 38 33.12 -2.80 5.48
N GLN A 39 34.16 -3.48 5.96
CA GLN A 39 34.59 -3.43 7.36
C GLN A 39 33.45 -3.84 8.31
N ASN A 40 32.96 -2.94 9.16
CA ASN A 40 31.89 -3.17 10.13
C ASN A 40 30.49 -2.85 9.56
N GLU A 41 30.37 -2.39 8.32
CA GLU A 41 29.08 -2.09 7.70
C GLU A 41 28.70 -3.19 6.70
N LEU A 42 27.55 -3.83 6.95
CA LEU A 42 26.93 -4.76 6.01
C LEU A 42 25.70 -4.10 5.39
N LYS A 43 25.79 -3.79 4.11
CA LYS A 43 24.65 -3.36 3.31
C LYS A 43 24.00 -4.58 2.67
N ILE A 44 22.69 -4.70 2.82
CA ILE A 44 21.91 -5.79 2.23
C ILE A 44 20.88 -5.20 1.29
N SER A 45 20.76 -5.73 0.09
CA SER A 45 19.83 -5.24 -0.93
C SER A 45 18.99 -6.37 -1.55
N ALA A 46 17.75 -6.05 -1.93
CA ALA A 46 16.89 -6.88 -2.76
C ALA A 46 16.35 -6.02 -3.91
N SER A 47 16.16 -6.62 -5.08
CA SER A 47 15.67 -5.92 -6.27
C SER A 47 14.79 -6.82 -7.12
N ASP A 48 13.81 -6.23 -7.79
CA ASP A 48 13.09 -6.84 -8.93
C ASP A 48 13.28 -6.03 -10.22
N LEU A 49 14.36 -5.24 -10.30
CA LEU A 49 14.68 -4.25 -11.34
C LEU A 49 13.82 -2.97 -11.33
N GLU A 50 12.57 -3.06 -10.90
CA GLU A 50 11.65 -1.90 -10.82
C GLU A 50 11.68 -1.24 -9.44
N THR A 51 11.83 -2.04 -8.39
CA THR A 51 11.96 -1.65 -6.99
C THR A 51 13.22 -2.28 -6.42
N THR A 52 14.05 -1.47 -5.79
CA THR A 52 15.22 -1.90 -5.04
C THR A 52 15.10 -1.39 -3.63
N MET A 53 15.23 -2.27 -2.64
CA MET A 53 15.29 -1.86 -1.24
C MET A 53 16.61 -2.31 -0.66
N SER A 54 17.19 -1.48 0.18
CA SER A 54 18.44 -1.77 0.88
C SER A 54 18.38 -1.31 2.33
N THR A 55 19.15 -1.99 3.17
CA THR A 55 19.33 -1.67 4.58
C THR A 55 20.81 -1.76 4.93
N VAL A 56 21.25 -0.95 5.88
CA VAL A 56 22.61 -1.02 6.42
C VAL A 56 22.53 -1.44 7.88
N ILE A 57 23.34 -2.44 8.26
CA ILE A 57 23.50 -2.86 9.65
C ILE A 57 24.98 -2.93 10.03
N GLU A 58 25.26 -2.60 11.28
CA GLU A 58 26.57 -2.79 11.88
C GLU A 58 26.79 -4.27 12.24
N VAL A 59 27.97 -4.79 11.91
CA VAL A 59 28.39 -6.17 12.14
C VAL A 59 29.83 -6.21 12.65
N GLU A 60 30.19 -7.28 13.36
CA GLU A 60 31.59 -7.49 13.75
C GLU A 60 32.38 -8.06 12.57
N SER A 61 33.23 -7.22 11.96
CA SER A 61 34.06 -7.61 10.82
C SER A 61 35.20 -6.60 10.57
N ASN A 62 36.32 -7.11 10.04
CA ASN A 62 37.39 -6.33 9.42
C ASN A 62 37.60 -6.73 7.94
N SER A 63 36.67 -7.51 7.37
CA SER A 63 36.71 -8.01 6.00
C SER A 63 35.95 -7.10 5.07
N GLU A 64 36.22 -7.25 3.77
CA GLU A 64 35.36 -6.74 2.70
C GLU A 64 34.88 -7.91 1.82
N GLY A 65 33.86 -7.66 0.99
CA GLY A 65 33.43 -8.58 -0.06
C GLY A 65 31.96 -8.45 -0.41
N SER A 66 31.53 -9.20 -1.42
CA SER A 66 30.15 -9.18 -1.90
C SER A 66 29.67 -10.58 -2.27
N ALA A 67 28.41 -10.89 -1.97
CA ALA A 67 27.80 -12.19 -2.27
C ALA A 67 26.27 -12.04 -2.40
N ALA A 68 25.68 -12.67 -3.43
CA ALA A 68 24.24 -12.78 -3.57
C ALA A 68 23.76 -14.16 -3.05
N ILE A 69 23.01 -14.16 -1.96
CA ILE A 69 22.63 -15.35 -1.18
C ILE A 69 21.13 -15.64 -1.32
N SER A 70 20.74 -16.90 -1.54
CA SER A 70 19.35 -17.31 -1.72
C SER A 70 18.45 -16.80 -0.60
N ALA A 71 17.49 -15.93 -0.95
CA ALA A 71 16.64 -15.28 0.03
C ALA A 71 15.75 -16.27 0.77
N ARG A 72 15.15 -17.21 0.02
CA ARG A 72 14.27 -18.23 0.59
C ARG A 72 15.01 -19.14 1.57
N LEU A 73 16.13 -19.72 1.14
CA LEU A 73 16.89 -20.65 1.97
C LEU A 73 17.44 -19.95 3.21
N LEU A 74 17.95 -18.72 3.07
CA LEU A 74 18.47 -17.95 4.19
C LEU A 74 17.37 -17.56 5.19
N LEU A 75 16.22 -17.06 4.72
CA LEU A 75 15.09 -16.71 5.59
C LEU A 75 14.55 -17.92 6.33
N ASP A 76 14.35 -19.05 5.63
CA ASP A 76 13.84 -20.27 6.24
C ASP A 76 14.81 -20.82 7.28
N THR A 77 16.12 -20.75 7.02
CA THR A 77 17.16 -21.12 7.98
C THR A 77 17.13 -20.19 9.20
N LEU A 78 17.14 -18.87 9.01
CA LEU A 78 17.19 -17.90 10.10
C LEU A 78 15.97 -17.95 11.03
N LYS A 79 14.78 -18.26 10.51
CA LYS A 79 13.57 -18.46 11.31
C LYS A 79 13.68 -19.61 12.32
N THR A 80 14.58 -20.56 12.10
CA THR A 80 14.76 -21.72 12.99
C THR A 80 15.72 -21.46 14.15
N PHE A 81 16.55 -20.41 14.07
CA PHE A 81 17.52 -20.12 15.11
C PHE A 81 16.90 -19.36 16.28
N PRO A 82 17.31 -19.65 17.53
CA PRO A 82 17.12 -18.72 18.63
C PRO A 82 17.93 -17.44 18.38
N ASN A 83 17.68 -16.39 19.18
CA ASN A 83 18.53 -15.20 19.15
C ASN A 83 19.95 -15.56 19.61
N GLN A 84 20.89 -15.61 18.67
CA GLN A 84 22.29 -15.98 18.90
C GLN A 84 23.21 -15.33 17.85
N PRO A 85 24.51 -15.17 18.12
CA PRO A 85 25.47 -14.74 17.10
C PRO A 85 25.67 -15.83 16.03
N LEU A 86 25.70 -15.42 14.77
CA LEU A 86 26.02 -16.26 13.62
C LEU A 86 27.25 -15.69 12.91
N THR A 87 28.21 -16.55 12.58
CA THR A 87 29.38 -16.18 11.79
C THR A 87 29.15 -16.59 10.34
N PHE A 88 29.25 -15.64 9.42
CA PHE A 88 29.21 -15.87 7.98
C PHE A 88 30.62 -15.81 7.40
N LYS A 89 31.01 -16.76 6.56
CA LYS A 89 32.32 -16.79 5.90
C LYS A 89 32.21 -17.33 4.47
N THR A 90 32.71 -16.59 3.49
CA THR A 90 32.83 -17.09 2.11
C THR A 90 34.04 -18.02 1.96
N GLU A 91 33.86 -19.15 1.28
CA GLU A 91 34.89 -20.12 0.93
C GLU A 91 35.17 -20.11 -0.60
N GLU A 92 36.24 -20.76 -1.05
CA GLU A 92 36.76 -20.69 -2.43
C GLU A 92 35.81 -21.25 -3.52
N ASN A 93 34.82 -22.05 -3.15
CA ASN A 93 33.92 -22.79 -4.05
C ASN A 93 32.53 -22.12 -4.21
N ASN A 94 32.45 -20.79 -4.15
CA ASN A 94 31.19 -20.02 -4.17
C ASN A 94 30.19 -20.50 -3.11
N THR A 95 30.71 -20.89 -1.95
CA THR A 95 29.93 -21.30 -0.78
C THR A 95 30.11 -20.29 0.33
N ILE A 96 29.02 -19.99 1.03
CA ILE A 96 29.03 -19.24 2.27
C ILE A 96 28.68 -20.17 3.42
N GLU A 97 29.62 -20.33 4.36
CA GLU A 97 29.43 -21.07 5.61
C GLU A 97 28.74 -20.14 6.62
N ILE A 98 27.65 -20.61 7.20
CA ILE A 98 27.04 -20.05 8.42
C ILE A 98 27.42 -20.95 9.59
N SER A 99 28.17 -20.39 10.53
CA SER A 99 28.58 -21.06 11.77
C SER A 99 27.76 -20.53 12.95
N SER A 100 27.17 -21.47 13.71
CA SER A 100 26.52 -21.23 15.00
C SER A 100 27.24 -21.99 16.10
N SER A 101 26.81 -21.85 17.36
CA SER A 101 27.35 -22.65 18.47
C SER A 101 27.08 -24.16 18.33
N GLN A 102 26.06 -24.55 17.56
CA GLN A 102 25.56 -25.92 17.47
C GLN A 102 25.90 -26.63 16.15
N GLY A 103 26.44 -25.91 15.16
CA GLY A 103 26.66 -26.49 13.85
C GLY A 103 27.04 -25.48 12.78
N LYS A 104 27.32 -26.03 11.59
CA LYS A 104 27.73 -25.33 10.38
C LYS A 104 26.77 -25.65 9.24
N TYR A 105 26.49 -24.65 8.42
CA TYR A 105 25.53 -24.73 7.33
C TYR A 105 26.14 -24.07 6.10
N ASP A 106 26.25 -24.82 5.02
CA ASP A 106 26.82 -24.32 3.76
C ASP A 106 25.70 -23.96 2.78
N MET A 107 25.82 -22.79 2.16
CA MET A 107 24.93 -22.36 1.09
C MET A 107 25.72 -21.89 -0.13
N ALA A 108 25.26 -22.26 -1.32
CA ALA A 108 25.78 -21.66 -2.54
C ALA A 108 25.39 -20.17 -2.61
N TYR A 109 26.28 -19.34 -3.15
CA TYR A 109 26.01 -17.94 -3.45
C TYR A 109 26.45 -17.59 -4.88
N PHE A 110 25.84 -16.55 -5.45
CA PHE A 110 26.27 -15.96 -6.73
C PHE A 110 27.21 -14.78 -6.48
N ASP A 111 28.19 -14.56 -7.35
CA ASP A 111 29.07 -13.40 -7.24
C ASP A 111 28.24 -12.11 -7.18
N GLY A 112 28.42 -11.33 -6.12
CA GLY A 112 27.62 -10.12 -5.91
C GLY A 112 27.85 -9.04 -6.98
N SER A 113 28.95 -9.12 -7.74
CA SER A 113 29.19 -8.22 -8.88
C SER A 113 28.26 -8.46 -10.07
N GLU A 114 27.63 -9.64 -10.15
CA GLU A 114 26.61 -9.96 -11.15
C GLU A 114 25.23 -9.39 -10.80
N PHE A 115 25.03 -8.97 -9.54
CA PHE A 115 23.76 -8.43 -9.08
C PHE A 115 23.48 -7.06 -9.73
N PRO A 116 22.25 -6.81 -10.23
CA PRO A 116 21.94 -5.55 -10.88
C PRO A 116 22.19 -4.33 -9.99
N LYS A 117 22.84 -3.31 -10.57
CA LYS A 117 23.10 -2.06 -9.86
C LYS A 117 21.79 -1.30 -9.64
N ALA A 118 21.62 -0.76 -8.43
CA ALA A 118 20.53 0.14 -8.13
C ALA A 118 20.60 1.40 -9.01
N VAL A 119 19.43 1.90 -9.41
CA VAL A 119 19.31 3.15 -10.16
C VAL A 119 19.71 4.32 -9.26
N SER A 120 20.51 5.25 -9.80
CA SER A 120 20.82 6.52 -9.14
C SER A 120 19.85 7.60 -9.63
N ILE A 121 19.31 8.39 -8.70
CA ILE A 121 18.44 9.52 -9.04
C ILE A 121 19.32 10.75 -9.21
N GLN A 122 19.36 11.29 -10.44
CA GLN A 122 20.09 12.52 -10.74
C GLN A 122 19.22 13.74 -10.46
N SER A 123 19.82 14.76 -9.85
CA SER A 123 19.19 16.06 -9.55
C SER A 123 17.78 15.95 -8.95
N PRO A 124 17.60 15.17 -7.86
CA PRO A 124 16.27 14.97 -7.28
C PRO A 124 15.70 16.26 -6.70
N SER A 125 14.40 16.43 -6.84
CA SER A 125 13.63 17.23 -5.86
C SER A 125 13.48 16.41 -4.58
N SER A 126 13.32 17.09 -3.44
CA SER A 126 13.22 16.42 -2.14
C SER A 126 12.13 17.03 -1.28
N THR A 127 11.39 16.16 -0.59
CA THR A 127 10.35 16.49 0.37
C THR A 127 10.48 15.57 1.58
N VAL A 128 10.30 16.11 2.78
CA VAL A 128 10.29 15.34 4.03
C VAL A 128 8.85 15.18 4.51
N VAL A 129 8.46 13.96 4.85
CA VAL A 129 7.11 13.62 5.30
C VAL A 129 7.22 12.73 6.55
N PRO A 130 6.46 13.00 7.63
CA PRO A 130 6.41 12.07 8.76
C PRO A 130 5.98 10.66 8.32
N GLY A 131 6.66 9.63 8.83
CA GLY A 131 6.47 8.25 8.39
C GLY A 131 5.06 7.71 8.60
N ASP A 132 4.46 8.01 9.75
CA ASP A 132 3.08 7.67 10.09
C ASP A 132 2.05 8.33 9.16
N VAL A 133 2.28 9.60 8.80
CA VAL A 133 1.45 10.34 7.84
C VAL A 133 1.50 9.71 6.46
N LEU A 134 2.71 9.36 5.98
CA LEU A 134 2.87 8.67 4.71
C LEU A 134 2.24 7.27 4.73
N ALA A 135 2.42 6.51 5.82
CA ALA A 135 1.81 5.19 5.99
C ALA A 135 0.27 5.28 5.96
N THR A 136 -0.30 6.29 6.60
CA THR A 136 -1.74 6.55 6.62
C THR A 136 -2.24 6.94 5.25
N ALA A 137 -1.58 7.88 4.56
CA ALA A 137 -1.92 8.30 3.21
C ALA A 137 -1.96 7.12 2.24
N ILE A 138 -0.95 6.24 2.30
CA ILE A 138 -0.89 5.02 1.49
C ILE A 138 -2.03 4.09 1.86
N SER A 139 -2.25 3.81 3.15
CA SER A 139 -3.29 2.88 3.58
C SER A 139 -4.68 3.34 3.18
N LYS A 140 -4.96 4.65 3.27
CA LYS A 140 -6.25 5.24 2.91
C LYS A 140 -6.52 5.28 1.42
N THR A 141 -5.50 5.18 0.56
CA THR A 141 -5.66 5.38 -0.90
C THR A 141 -5.40 4.12 -1.72
N ILE A 142 -4.40 3.30 -1.38
CA ILE A 142 -3.86 2.24 -2.26
C ILE A 142 -4.90 1.21 -2.72
N PHE A 143 -5.93 0.94 -1.90
CA PHE A 143 -7.00 -0.02 -2.24
C PHE A 143 -7.88 0.45 -3.41
N ALA A 144 -7.88 1.75 -3.72
CA ALA A 144 -8.65 2.33 -4.80
C ALA A 144 -7.94 2.35 -6.15
N ALA A 145 -6.65 2.03 -6.19
CA ALA A 145 -5.93 1.93 -7.46
C ALA A 145 -6.38 0.67 -8.24
N GLY A 146 -6.46 0.77 -9.56
CA GLY A 146 -6.89 -0.30 -10.47
C GLY A 146 -5.87 -1.42 -10.64
N ASN A 147 -6.29 -2.48 -11.31
CA ASN A 147 -5.44 -3.61 -11.72
C ASN A 147 -5.56 -3.87 -13.25
N ASP A 148 -5.97 -2.84 -14.00
CA ASP A 148 -6.19 -2.93 -15.44
C ASP A 148 -4.92 -2.54 -16.19
N ASP A 149 -4.29 -3.53 -16.82
CA ASP A 149 -3.04 -3.36 -17.57
C ASP A 149 -3.21 -2.39 -18.77
N LEU A 150 -4.44 -2.19 -19.27
CA LEU A 150 -4.72 -1.21 -20.33
C LEU A 150 -4.73 0.24 -19.81
N ARG A 151 -4.79 0.43 -18.49
CA ARG A 151 -4.81 1.75 -17.82
C ARG A 151 -3.73 1.83 -16.75
N PRO A 152 -2.44 1.75 -17.13
CA PRO A 152 -1.32 1.68 -16.19
C PRO A 152 -1.27 2.87 -15.23
N VAL A 153 -1.63 4.07 -15.69
CA VAL A 153 -1.68 5.29 -14.85
C VAL A 153 -2.61 5.14 -13.64
N MET A 154 -3.64 4.30 -13.73
CA MET A 154 -4.58 4.02 -12.64
C MET A 154 -4.14 2.85 -11.76
N SER A 155 -3.08 2.13 -12.10
CA SER A 155 -2.57 1.00 -11.31
C SER A 155 -1.81 1.43 -10.05
N GLY A 156 -1.50 2.71 -9.92
CA GLY A 156 -0.78 3.31 -8.80
C GLY A 156 -1.57 4.38 -8.06
N VAL A 157 -0.91 5.00 -7.09
CA VAL A 157 -1.42 6.16 -6.34
C VAL A 157 -0.73 7.42 -6.86
N PHE A 158 -1.53 8.40 -7.24
CA PHE A 158 -1.07 9.72 -7.66
C PHE A 158 -0.67 10.55 -6.44
N PHE A 159 0.55 11.05 -6.44
CA PHE A 159 1.10 11.92 -5.41
C PHE A 159 1.17 13.32 -5.99
N GLN A 160 0.58 14.29 -5.30
CA GLN A 160 0.58 15.69 -5.66
C GLN A 160 1.09 16.49 -4.46
N PHE A 161 2.32 16.98 -4.57
CA PHE A 161 3.02 17.72 -3.52
C PHE A 161 3.01 19.21 -3.85
N SER A 162 2.75 20.06 -2.85
CA SER A 162 2.67 21.50 -3.02
C SER A 162 2.93 22.25 -1.71
N ASN A 163 3.02 23.59 -1.80
CA ASN A 163 3.13 24.46 -0.63
C ASN A 163 1.83 24.52 0.20
N ASP A 164 0.70 24.11 -0.37
CA ASP A 164 -0.61 24.14 0.29
C ASP A 164 -0.95 22.80 0.97
N GLY A 165 -0.17 21.76 0.71
CA GLY A 165 -0.40 20.42 1.24
C GLY A 165 0.08 19.29 0.32
N LEU A 166 -0.05 18.07 0.83
CA LEU A 166 0.16 16.83 0.08
C LEU A 166 -1.19 16.17 -0.21
N THR A 167 -1.43 15.83 -1.47
CA THR A 167 -2.64 15.12 -1.91
C THR A 167 -2.26 13.77 -2.52
N PHE A 168 -3.00 12.74 -2.15
CA PHE A 168 -2.83 11.36 -2.59
C PHE A 168 -4.15 10.88 -3.19
N VAL A 169 -4.12 10.41 -4.44
CA VAL A 169 -5.31 10.01 -5.17
C VAL A 169 -5.15 8.63 -5.79
N ALA A 170 -6.18 7.80 -5.65
CA ALA A 170 -6.23 6.50 -6.30
C ALA A 170 -7.62 6.25 -6.87
N THR A 171 -7.70 5.68 -8.08
CA THR A 171 -8.97 5.32 -8.71
C THR A 171 -8.83 4.12 -9.65
N ASP A 172 -9.90 3.36 -9.82
CA ASP A 172 -10.07 2.28 -10.80
C ASP A 172 -11.21 2.58 -11.80
N ALA A 173 -11.68 3.83 -11.83
CA ALA A 173 -12.84 4.37 -12.56
C ALA A 173 -14.22 3.99 -12.00
N HIS A 174 -14.31 3.04 -11.08
CA HIS A 174 -15.54 2.71 -10.36
C HIS A 174 -15.55 3.29 -8.96
N LYS A 175 -14.38 3.42 -8.35
CA LYS A 175 -14.17 4.13 -7.11
C LYS A 175 -12.97 5.07 -7.21
N LEU A 176 -12.97 6.07 -6.35
CA LEU A 176 -11.90 7.04 -6.20
C LEU A 176 -11.73 7.36 -4.72
N VAL A 177 -10.48 7.51 -4.27
CA VAL A 177 -10.17 8.08 -2.96
C VAL A 177 -9.21 9.23 -3.16
N LYS A 178 -9.55 10.38 -2.59
CA LYS A 178 -8.68 11.55 -2.43
C LYS A 178 -8.40 11.73 -0.96
N TYR A 179 -7.13 11.69 -0.58
CA TYR A 179 -6.63 11.94 0.76
C TYR A 179 -5.70 13.14 0.74
N THR A 180 -5.92 14.13 1.60
CA THR A 180 -5.16 15.38 1.63
C THR A 180 -4.66 15.68 3.03
N ARG A 181 -3.44 16.19 3.14
CA ARG A 181 -2.84 16.72 4.36
C ARG A 181 -2.37 18.14 4.10
N THR A 182 -2.87 19.09 4.87
CA THR A 182 -2.54 20.53 4.74
C THR A 182 -1.54 21.00 5.80
N ASP A 183 -1.31 20.18 6.82
CA ASP A 183 -0.31 20.33 7.88
C ASP A 183 1.08 19.81 7.47
N VAL A 184 1.18 19.13 6.32
CA VAL A 184 2.44 18.69 5.71
C VAL A 184 2.54 19.27 4.31
N THR A 185 3.65 19.93 3.99
CA THR A 185 3.82 20.68 2.74
C THR A 185 5.15 20.33 2.05
N ALA A 186 5.27 20.72 0.79
CA ALA A 186 6.48 20.55 0.00
C ALA A 186 6.87 21.88 -0.67
N ASN A 187 8.15 22.24 -0.60
CA ASN A 187 8.67 23.50 -1.16
C ASN A 187 8.55 23.57 -2.69
N THR A 188 8.56 22.41 -3.36
CA THR A 188 8.51 22.30 -4.81
C THR A 188 7.28 21.51 -5.21
N ALA A 189 6.46 22.09 -6.09
CA ALA A 189 5.31 21.42 -6.64
C ALA A 189 5.74 20.20 -7.47
N ALA A 190 5.11 19.05 -7.24
CA ALA A 190 5.43 17.83 -7.95
C ALA A 190 4.22 16.91 -8.08
N GLU A 191 4.17 16.19 -9.20
CA GLU A 191 3.11 15.25 -9.52
C GLU A 191 3.73 13.99 -10.09
N PHE A 192 3.45 12.84 -9.48
CA PHE A 192 3.95 11.54 -9.96
C PHE A 192 3.05 10.39 -9.53
N ILE A 193 3.15 9.26 -10.23
CA ILE A 193 2.32 8.08 -9.98
C ILE A 193 3.19 6.97 -9.38
N MET A 194 2.92 6.65 -8.12
CA MET A 194 3.61 5.62 -7.36
C MET A 194 3.01 4.23 -7.62
N PRO A 195 3.82 3.22 -8.01
CA PRO A 195 3.31 1.85 -8.19
C PRO A 195 2.88 1.20 -6.87
N LYS A 196 1.90 0.30 -6.93
CA LYS A 196 1.37 -0.40 -5.73
C LYS A 196 2.42 -1.18 -4.93
N LYS A 197 3.35 -1.86 -5.60
CA LYS A 197 4.31 -2.73 -4.93
C LYS A 197 5.19 -1.98 -3.91
N PRO A 198 5.94 -0.93 -4.28
CA PRO A 198 6.71 -0.15 -3.31
C PRO A 198 5.82 0.49 -2.24
N LEU A 199 4.61 0.92 -2.59
CA LEU A 199 3.67 1.47 -1.60
C LEU A 199 3.21 0.43 -0.57
N ASN A 200 2.96 -0.82 -0.96
CA ASN A 200 2.61 -1.89 -0.02
C ASN A 200 3.78 -2.20 0.94
N LEU A 201 5.02 -2.14 0.47
CA LEU A 201 6.20 -2.27 1.31
C LEU A 201 6.29 -1.12 2.31
N LEU A 202 6.24 0.12 1.83
CA LEU A 202 6.27 1.33 2.67
C LEU A 202 5.14 1.32 3.71
N LYS A 203 3.92 0.96 3.32
CA LYS A 203 2.77 0.82 4.24
C LYS A 203 3.07 -0.09 5.42
N GLY A 204 3.71 -1.24 5.17
CA GLY A 204 4.03 -2.20 6.22
C GLY A 204 5.18 -1.74 7.12
N ILE A 205 6.21 -1.11 6.53
CA ILE A 205 7.44 -0.72 7.24
C ILE A 205 7.23 0.55 8.07
N LEU A 206 6.46 1.52 7.56
CA LEU A 206 6.23 2.82 8.19
C LEU A 206 5.05 2.81 9.18
N ALA A 207 4.30 1.72 9.29
CA ALA A 207 3.16 1.64 10.19
C ALA A 207 3.60 1.85 11.66
N GLY A 208 3.19 2.97 12.25
CA GLY A 208 3.58 3.35 13.62
C GLY A 208 5.02 3.83 13.74
N SER A 209 5.67 4.18 12.63
CA SER A 209 6.99 4.80 12.65
C SER A 209 6.89 6.28 13.05
N GLU A 210 7.74 6.71 13.98
CA GLU A 210 7.90 8.11 14.37
C GLU A 210 9.00 8.81 13.53
N SER A 211 9.66 8.08 12.64
CA SER A 211 10.75 8.60 11.83
C SER A 211 10.24 9.37 10.61
N ASP A 212 10.90 10.49 10.32
CA ASP A 212 10.69 11.23 9.08
C ASP A 212 11.20 10.44 7.87
N VAL A 213 10.48 10.55 6.77
CA VAL A 213 10.83 9.95 5.48
C VAL A 213 11.25 11.06 4.53
N THR A 214 12.52 11.01 4.10
CA THR A 214 12.99 11.86 3.01
C THR A 214 12.64 11.20 1.68
N ILE A 215 11.85 11.88 0.86
CA ILE A 215 11.42 11.44 -0.46
C ILE A 215 12.17 12.25 -1.52
N GLU A 216 13.13 11.61 -2.18
CA GLU A 216 13.85 12.15 -3.34
C GLU A 216 13.19 11.65 -4.63
N TYR A 217 12.89 12.53 -5.58
CA TYR A 217 12.20 12.13 -6.81
C TYR A 217 12.57 12.98 -8.03
N ASN A 218 12.37 12.38 -9.20
CA ASN A 218 12.38 13.05 -10.50
C ASN A 218 11.25 12.50 -11.38
N GLU A 219 11.26 12.75 -12.68
CA GLU A 219 10.20 12.30 -13.60
C GLU A 219 10.09 10.76 -13.72
N ALA A 220 11.14 10.01 -13.39
CA ALA A 220 11.22 8.57 -13.66
C ALA A 220 11.34 7.70 -12.42
N ASN A 221 11.88 8.20 -11.31
CA ASN A 221 12.14 7.42 -10.11
C ASN A 221 11.83 8.20 -8.84
N ALA A 222 11.48 7.46 -7.79
CA ALA A 222 11.39 7.95 -6.42
C ALA A 222 12.27 7.11 -5.49
N LYS A 223 12.83 7.76 -4.48
CA LYS A 223 13.67 7.17 -3.43
C LYS A 223 13.19 7.65 -2.07
N PHE A 224 12.97 6.70 -1.18
CA PHE A 224 12.51 6.90 0.19
C PHE A 224 13.64 6.52 1.13
N ILE A 225 14.00 7.44 2.02
CA ILE A 225 15.10 7.28 2.98
C ILE A 225 14.54 7.52 4.37
N PHE A 226 14.67 6.54 5.25
CA PHE A 226 14.25 6.63 6.64
C PHE A 226 15.02 5.59 7.45
N ASP A 227 15.38 5.92 8.70
CA ASP A 227 16.21 5.09 9.56
C ASP A 227 17.48 4.58 8.83
N ASN A 228 17.61 3.25 8.71
CA ASN A 228 18.67 2.58 7.98
C ASN A 228 18.20 1.99 6.64
N VAL A 229 17.00 2.34 6.17
CA VAL A 229 16.36 1.79 4.96
C VAL A 229 16.39 2.81 3.82
N VAL A 230 16.69 2.31 2.63
CA VAL A 230 16.56 3.05 1.37
C VAL A 230 15.75 2.21 0.39
N LEU A 231 14.60 2.71 -0.04
CA LEU A 231 13.78 2.13 -1.10
C LEU A 231 13.85 3.03 -2.32
N ILE A 232 14.15 2.47 -3.49
CA ILE A 232 14.17 3.15 -4.78
C ILE A 232 13.20 2.42 -5.70
N CYS A 233 12.34 3.13 -6.42
CA CYS A 233 11.46 2.53 -7.40
C CYS A 233 11.26 3.40 -8.64
N ARG A 234 10.96 2.75 -9.76
CA ARG A 234 10.50 3.40 -10.97
C ARG A 234 9.06 3.92 -10.79
N LEU A 235 8.80 5.10 -11.31
CA LEU A 235 7.46 5.70 -11.36
C LEU A 235 6.67 5.17 -12.56
N ILE A 236 5.34 5.18 -12.44
CA ILE A 236 4.47 4.89 -13.58
C ILE A 236 4.43 6.13 -14.48
N ASP A 237 4.84 5.94 -15.74
CA ASP A 237 4.81 7.00 -16.75
C ASP A 237 3.37 7.28 -17.22
N GLY A 238 3.10 8.56 -17.51
CA GLY A 238 1.84 9.04 -18.04
C GLY A 238 1.11 10.05 -17.16
N LYS A 239 0.05 10.62 -17.73
CA LYS A 239 -0.75 11.65 -17.08
C LYS A 239 -1.90 11.02 -16.29
N TYR A 240 -2.00 11.33 -15.00
CA TYR A 240 -3.12 10.88 -14.18
C TYR A 240 -4.43 11.55 -14.64
N PRO A 241 -5.58 10.83 -14.61
CA PRO A 241 -6.87 11.41 -14.96
C PRO A 241 -7.21 12.65 -14.12
N ASN A 242 -7.96 13.60 -14.70
CA ASN A 242 -8.47 14.77 -13.96
C ASN A 242 -9.55 14.31 -12.96
N TYR A 243 -9.11 13.95 -11.76
CA TYR A 243 -9.93 13.37 -10.71
C TYR A 243 -10.90 14.39 -10.10
N GLU A 244 -10.57 15.67 -10.08
CA GLU A 244 -11.45 16.74 -9.58
C GLU A 244 -12.72 16.88 -10.42
N ALA A 245 -12.63 16.63 -11.72
CA ALA A 245 -13.76 16.77 -12.63
C ALA A 245 -14.86 15.73 -12.41
N VAL A 246 -14.57 14.61 -11.75
CA VAL A 246 -15.55 13.54 -11.49
C VAL A 246 -16.18 13.61 -10.11
N ILE A 247 -15.67 14.44 -9.20
CA ILE A 247 -16.21 14.58 -7.83
C ILE A 247 -17.46 15.48 -7.87
N PRO A 248 -18.67 14.95 -7.57
CA PRO A 248 -19.89 15.76 -7.56
C PRO A 248 -19.86 16.86 -6.51
N LYS A 249 -20.29 18.08 -6.88
CA LYS A 249 -20.32 19.24 -5.96
C LYS A 249 -21.69 19.51 -5.34
N GLU A 250 -22.75 19.00 -5.95
CA GLU A 250 -24.14 19.24 -5.54
C GLU A 250 -24.80 17.92 -5.15
N ASN A 251 -24.89 17.68 -3.83
CA ASN A 251 -25.43 16.46 -3.26
C ASN A 251 -26.49 16.81 -2.19
N PRO A 252 -27.76 17.01 -2.59
CA PRO A 252 -28.83 17.38 -1.66
C PRO A 252 -29.22 16.26 -0.70
N ASN A 253 -28.94 15.00 -1.05
CA ASN A 253 -29.32 13.83 -0.25
C ASN A 253 -28.15 13.42 0.64
N LYS A 254 -28.33 13.48 1.95
CA LYS A 254 -27.30 13.25 2.96
C LYS A 254 -27.75 12.17 3.92
N LEU A 255 -26.99 11.08 3.99
CA LEU A 255 -27.24 9.93 4.86
C LEU A 255 -26.10 9.81 5.88
N THR A 256 -26.41 9.98 7.16
CA THR A 256 -25.49 9.69 8.27
C THR A 256 -25.89 8.37 8.93
N VAL A 257 -24.92 7.46 9.09
CA VAL A 257 -25.16 6.12 9.65
C VAL A 257 -23.93 5.60 10.39
N ASP A 258 -24.15 4.80 11.43
CA ASP A 258 -23.08 4.07 12.13
C ASP A 258 -22.34 3.15 11.15
N ARG A 259 -21.05 3.43 10.98
CA ARG A 259 -20.17 2.77 10.01
C ARG A 259 -20.07 1.28 10.28
N GLY A 260 -19.95 0.89 11.55
CA GLY A 260 -19.75 -0.50 11.95
C GLY A 260 -20.97 -1.37 11.61
N THR A 261 -22.15 -0.88 11.94
CA THR A 261 -23.44 -1.48 11.63
C THR A 261 -23.65 -1.57 10.13
N PHE A 262 -23.38 -0.46 9.41
CA PHE A 262 -23.53 -0.42 7.96
C PHE A 262 -22.58 -1.39 7.23
N LEU A 263 -21.30 -1.42 7.63
CA LEU A 263 -20.30 -2.36 7.09
C LEU A 263 -20.73 -3.81 7.31
N ASN A 264 -21.19 -4.14 8.52
CA ASN A 264 -21.58 -5.51 8.85
C ASN A 264 -22.86 -5.94 8.10
N ALA A 265 -23.84 -5.04 7.96
CA ALA A 265 -25.04 -5.30 7.16
C ALA A 265 -24.70 -5.46 5.68
N ALA A 266 -23.87 -4.58 5.11
CA ALA A 266 -23.40 -4.69 3.72
C ALA A 266 -22.67 -6.01 3.48
N ARG A 267 -21.80 -6.45 4.40
CA ARG A 267 -21.13 -7.75 4.33
C ARG A 267 -22.13 -8.91 4.33
N ARG A 268 -23.09 -8.94 5.27
CA ARG A 268 -24.09 -10.02 5.35
C ARG A 268 -24.99 -10.07 4.12
N VAL A 269 -25.57 -8.92 3.74
CA VAL A 269 -26.49 -8.83 2.60
C VAL A 269 -25.78 -9.15 1.28
N SER A 270 -24.52 -8.75 1.12
CA SER A 270 -23.74 -9.07 -0.10
C SER A 270 -23.56 -10.57 -0.37
N ILE A 271 -23.65 -11.43 0.65
CA ILE A 271 -23.58 -12.90 0.48
C ILE A 271 -24.73 -13.42 -0.39
N PHE A 272 -25.86 -12.71 -0.39
CA PHE A 272 -27.07 -13.04 -1.16
C PHE A 272 -27.14 -12.30 -2.51
N SER A 273 -26.14 -11.47 -2.83
CA SER A 273 -26.07 -10.77 -4.13
C SER A 273 -25.56 -11.68 -5.24
N SER A 274 -25.91 -11.35 -6.48
CA SER A 274 -25.31 -11.98 -7.67
C SER A 274 -23.78 -11.96 -7.58
N LYS A 275 -23.16 -13.14 -7.79
CA LYS A 275 -21.70 -13.31 -7.80
C LYS A 275 -21.00 -12.60 -8.95
N THR A 276 -21.75 -12.12 -9.93
CA THR A 276 -21.21 -11.38 -11.09
C THR A 276 -21.27 -9.87 -10.85
N THR A 277 -22.39 -9.35 -10.33
CA THR A 277 -22.59 -7.89 -10.19
C THR A 277 -22.23 -7.36 -8.81
N HIS A 278 -22.30 -8.20 -7.78
CA HIS A 278 -22.14 -7.83 -6.36
C HIS A 278 -23.06 -6.67 -5.93
N GLN A 279 -24.21 -6.52 -6.60
CA GLN A 279 -25.11 -5.40 -6.41
C GLN A 279 -25.79 -5.47 -5.04
N ILE A 280 -25.73 -4.35 -4.31
CA ILE A 280 -26.56 -4.06 -3.15
C ILE A 280 -27.39 -2.81 -3.43
N ARG A 281 -28.62 -2.79 -2.94
CA ARG A 281 -29.59 -1.72 -3.09
C ARG A 281 -29.75 -1.01 -1.74
N LEU A 282 -29.53 0.29 -1.72
CA LEU A 282 -29.82 1.18 -0.60
C LEU A 282 -31.14 1.88 -0.88
N LYS A 283 -32.09 1.80 0.04
CA LYS A 283 -33.32 2.59 0.00
C LYS A 283 -33.39 3.42 1.28
N MET A 284 -33.39 4.74 1.14
CA MET A 284 -33.41 5.70 2.24
C MET A 284 -34.77 6.39 2.27
N ALA A 285 -35.42 6.39 3.44
CA ALA A 285 -36.66 7.11 3.68
C ALA A 285 -36.76 7.52 5.16
N GLY A 286 -36.84 8.83 5.43
CA GLY A 286 -36.93 9.36 6.80
C GLY A 286 -35.74 8.96 7.68
N THR A 287 -35.94 8.08 8.65
CA THR A 287 -34.91 7.61 9.59
C THR A 287 -34.50 6.14 9.38
N GLU A 288 -34.91 5.54 8.26
CA GLU A 288 -34.64 4.14 7.94
C GLU A 288 -33.79 4.04 6.66
N LEU A 289 -32.68 3.33 6.77
CA LEU A 289 -31.91 2.82 5.64
C LEU A 289 -32.21 1.33 5.49
N ASN A 290 -32.85 0.97 4.38
CA ASN A 290 -33.04 -0.41 3.99
C ASN A 290 -31.89 -0.84 3.05
N ILE A 291 -31.18 -1.89 3.42
CA ILE A 291 -30.11 -2.50 2.63
C ILE A 291 -30.59 -3.85 2.12
N SER A 292 -30.50 -4.10 0.82
CA SER A 292 -30.95 -5.36 0.23
C SER A 292 -30.06 -5.85 -0.90
N ALA A 293 -30.08 -7.15 -1.12
CA ALA A 293 -29.47 -7.78 -2.28
C ALA A 293 -30.28 -9.01 -2.68
N GLU A 294 -30.20 -9.33 -3.96
CA GLU A 294 -30.84 -10.50 -4.53
C GLU A 294 -29.97 -11.12 -5.62
N ASP A 295 -30.11 -12.44 -5.75
CA ASP A 295 -29.62 -13.24 -6.86
C ASP A 295 -30.83 -13.95 -7.46
N ILE A 296 -31.39 -13.35 -8.51
CA ILE A 296 -32.66 -13.76 -9.12
C ILE A 296 -32.57 -15.20 -9.65
N ASP A 297 -31.43 -15.57 -10.25
CA ASP A 297 -31.22 -16.89 -10.85
C ASP A 297 -31.29 -18.02 -9.81
N TYR A 298 -30.91 -17.72 -8.57
CA TYR A 298 -30.89 -18.67 -7.45
C TYR A 298 -31.97 -18.41 -6.40
N SER A 299 -32.84 -17.42 -6.63
CA SER A 299 -33.89 -17.00 -5.69
C SER A 299 -33.37 -16.68 -4.28
N ASN A 300 -32.11 -16.22 -4.18
CA ASN A 300 -31.54 -15.77 -2.91
C ASN A 300 -31.90 -14.29 -2.70
N LYS A 301 -32.28 -13.94 -1.49
CA LYS A 301 -32.55 -12.55 -1.11
C LYS A 301 -32.18 -12.31 0.35
N ALA A 302 -31.63 -11.14 0.64
CA ALA A 302 -31.48 -10.62 1.99
C ALA A 302 -31.90 -9.16 2.06
N GLU A 303 -32.43 -8.77 3.21
CA GLU A 303 -32.88 -7.41 3.49
C GLU A 303 -32.62 -7.13 4.98
N GLU A 304 -31.98 -6.01 5.28
CA GLU A 304 -31.79 -5.51 6.64
C GLU A 304 -32.18 -4.04 6.72
N ARG A 305 -32.54 -3.60 7.92
CA ARG A 305 -32.95 -2.23 8.22
C ARG A 305 -32.01 -1.65 9.25
N LEU A 306 -31.50 -0.46 8.96
CA LEU A 306 -30.61 0.28 9.82
C LEU A 306 -31.27 1.60 10.20
N VAL A 307 -31.05 2.01 11.44
CA VAL A 307 -31.39 3.36 11.89
C VAL A 307 -30.35 4.32 11.31
N CYS A 308 -30.81 5.43 10.74
CA CYS A 308 -29.94 6.46 10.18
C CYS A 308 -30.57 7.85 10.31
N GLU A 309 -29.77 8.89 10.09
CA GLU A 309 -30.26 10.24 9.86
C GLU A 309 -30.18 10.52 8.36
N TYR A 310 -31.33 10.78 7.72
CA TYR A 310 -31.37 11.08 6.30
C TYR A 310 -32.08 12.41 6.03
N GLN A 311 -31.40 13.28 5.29
CA GLN A 311 -31.92 14.54 4.79
C GLN A 311 -31.94 14.49 3.26
N GLY A 312 -33.12 14.64 2.66
CA GLY A 312 -33.29 14.61 1.22
C GLY A 312 -34.61 13.98 0.81
N ASP A 313 -34.76 13.74 -0.49
CA ASP A 313 -35.92 13.04 -1.04
C ASP A 313 -35.76 11.53 -0.88
N ASP A 314 -36.86 10.80 -0.69
CA ASP A 314 -36.85 9.33 -0.70
C ASP A 314 -36.14 8.83 -1.96
N MET A 315 -35.11 8.01 -1.78
CA MET A 315 -34.24 7.61 -2.85
C MET A 315 -33.85 6.14 -2.73
N GLN A 316 -33.61 5.54 -3.89
CA GLN A 316 -33.06 4.21 -4.01
C GLN A 316 -31.87 4.22 -4.98
N ILE A 317 -30.74 3.66 -4.55
CA ILE A 317 -29.49 3.65 -5.32
C ILE A 317 -28.80 2.30 -5.17
N GLY A 318 -28.17 1.83 -6.24
CA GLY A 318 -27.41 0.58 -6.26
C GLY A 318 -25.91 0.84 -6.17
N PHE A 319 -25.19 0.03 -5.40
CA PHE A 319 -23.73 0.03 -5.39
C PHE A 319 -23.17 -1.38 -5.53
N ASN A 320 -21.91 -1.47 -5.97
CA ASN A 320 -21.15 -2.71 -5.82
C ASN A 320 -20.70 -2.85 -4.36
N SER A 321 -21.14 -3.93 -3.71
CA SER A 321 -20.87 -4.19 -2.29
C SER A 321 -19.38 -4.32 -1.97
N ARG A 322 -18.54 -4.80 -2.91
CA ARG A 322 -17.10 -4.89 -2.68
C ARG A 322 -16.48 -3.52 -2.49
N PHE A 323 -16.83 -2.57 -3.36
CA PHE A 323 -16.30 -1.20 -3.25
C PHE A 323 -16.78 -0.51 -1.98
N LEU A 324 -18.07 -0.64 -1.65
CA LEU A 324 -18.62 -0.04 -0.45
C LEU A 324 -17.99 -0.62 0.83
N THR A 325 -17.83 -1.95 0.90
CA THR A 325 -17.25 -2.60 2.07
C THR A 325 -15.74 -2.30 2.20
N GLU A 326 -15.00 -2.20 1.10
CA GLU A 326 -13.59 -1.75 1.10
C GLU A 326 -13.46 -0.33 1.65
N MET A 327 -14.30 0.60 1.18
CA MET A 327 -14.30 1.99 1.64
C MET A 327 -14.61 2.10 3.15
N LEU A 328 -15.71 1.49 3.58
CA LEU A 328 -16.13 1.48 4.99
C LEU A 328 -15.09 0.81 5.91
N SER A 329 -14.36 -0.20 5.42
CA SER A 329 -13.31 -0.88 6.18
C SER A 329 -12.05 -0.02 6.35
N ASN A 330 -11.83 0.96 5.48
CA ASN A 330 -10.66 1.86 5.52
C ASN A 330 -10.95 3.19 6.24
N LEU A 331 -12.17 3.40 6.74
CA LEU A 331 -12.53 4.50 7.62
C LEU A 331 -12.49 4.07 9.08
N ASN A 332 -11.97 4.95 9.95
CA ASN A 332 -11.86 4.71 11.39
C ASN A 332 -12.98 5.39 12.19
N SER A 333 -13.82 6.18 11.52
CA SER A 333 -14.93 6.90 12.13
C SER A 333 -15.98 5.96 12.73
N ASN A 334 -16.70 6.44 13.73
CA ASN A 334 -17.90 5.77 14.22
C ASN A 334 -19.03 5.94 13.22
N ASP A 335 -19.25 7.18 12.78
CA ASP A 335 -20.29 7.53 11.82
C ASP A 335 -19.69 7.90 10.46
N VAL A 336 -20.46 7.63 9.40
CA VAL A 336 -20.12 8.04 8.04
C VAL A 336 -21.24 8.85 7.42
N LEU A 337 -20.86 9.84 6.62
CA LEU A 337 -21.76 10.65 5.81
C LEU A 337 -21.66 10.18 4.35
N ILE A 338 -22.82 9.87 3.76
CA ILE A 338 -22.97 9.57 2.35
C ILE A 338 -23.77 10.69 1.69
N GLU A 339 -23.12 11.44 0.81
CA GLU A 339 -23.74 12.51 0.04
C GLU A 339 -24.01 12.04 -1.39
N MET A 340 -25.24 12.25 -1.85
CA MET A 340 -25.74 11.76 -3.14
C MET A 340 -26.62 12.81 -3.83
N SER A 341 -26.77 12.68 -5.15
CA SER A 341 -27.66 13.54 -5.93
C SER A 341 -28.79 12.76 -6.62
N LEU A 342 -28.46 11.88 -7.56
CA LEU A 342 -29.41 11.08 -8.34
C LEU A 342 -28.99 9.61 -8.29
N PRO A 343 -29.92 8.65 -8.45
CA PRO A 343 -29.62 7.21 -8.42
C PRO A 343 -28.53 6.72 -9.39
N ASN A 344 -28.26 7.48 -10.46
CA ASN A 344 -27.27 7.16 -11.49
C ASN A 344 -26.01 8.03 -11.42
N ARG A 345 -25.85 8.85 -10.37
CA ARG A 345 -24.66 9.67 -10.12
C ARG A 345 -23.86 9.11 -8.94
N ALA A 346 -22.57 9.43 -8.92
CA ALA A 346 -21.65 8.96 -7.90
C ALA A 346 -22.09 9.41 -6.50
N GLY A 347 -21.91 8.52 -5.52
CA GLY A 347 -22.01 8.86 -4.10
C GLY A 347 -20.66 9.26 -3.53
N ILE A 348 -20.65 10.20 -2.61
CA ILE A 348 -19.47 10.61 -1.84
C ILE A 348 -19.61 10.07 -0.42
N LEU A 349 -18.59 9.38 0.08
CA LEU A 349 -18.49 8.86 1.43
C LEU A 349 -17.36 9.58 2.18
N THR A 350 -17.68 10.10 3.36
CA THR A 350 -16.74 10.80 4.26
C THR A 350 -16.99 10.40 5.73
N PRO A 351 -15.98 10.51 6.62
CA PRO A 351 -16.17 10.49 8.07
C PRO A 351 -17.15 11.58 8.53
N ALA A 352 -18.12 11.24 9.37
CA ALA A 352 -19.07 12.22 9.92
C ALA A 352 -18.62 12.83 11.26
N ASP A 353 -17.79 12.11 12.01
CA ASP A 353 -17.23 12.52 13.31
C ASP A 353 -15.94 13.35 13.19
N GLY A 354 -15.53 13.67 11.96
CA GLY A 354 -14.33 14.44 11.66
C GLY A 354 -13.08 13.58 11.46
N VAL A 355 -11.97 14.26 11.19
CA VAL A 355 -10.62 13.71 11.07
C VAL A 355 -9.66 14.64 11.82
N ASP A 356 -8.40 14.24 11.97
CA ASP A 356 -7.40 15.06 12.62
C ASP A 356 -7.22 16.42 11.91
N GLU A 357 -6.75 17.43 12.63
CA GLU A 357 -6.56 18.77 12.07
C GLU A 357 -5.61 18.73 10.87
N GLY A 358 -6.05 19.31 9.76
CA GLY A 358 -5.30 19.34 8.51
C GLY A 358 -5.45 18.07 7.64
N GLU A 359 -6.11 17.03 8.12
CA GLU A 359 -6.47 15.83 7.36
C GLU A 359 -7.81 16.00 6.63
N PHE A 360 -7.91 15.48 5.40
CA PHE A 360 -9.15 15.40 4.65
C PHE A 360 -9.19 14.11 3.84
N ILE A 361 -10.34 13.44 3.84
CA ILE A 361 -10.56 12.27 3.01
C ILE A 361 -11.92 12.35 2.32
N THR A 362 -11.91 12.06 1.02
CA THR A 362 -13.11 11.97 0.19
C THR A 362 -13.06 10.68 -0.59
N MET A 363 -14.05 9.81 -0.38
CA MET A 363 -14.22 8.59 -1.16
C MET A 363 -15.41 8.76 -2.10
N LEU A 364 -15.26 8.36 -3.36
CA LEU A 364 -16.30 8.41 -4.37
C LEU A 364 -16.56 7.00 -4.88
N VAL A 365 -17.83 6.62 -4.99
CA VAL A 365 -18.25 5.33 -5.55
C VAL A 365 -19.30 5.53 -6.65
N MET A 366 -19.07 4.91 -7.80
CA MET A 366 -20.01 4.93 -8.91
C MET A 366 -21.18 3.98 -8.63
N PRO A 367 -22.43 4.39 -8.92
CA PRO A 367 -23.58 3.52 -8.74
C PRO A 367 -23.60 2.42 -9.79
N VAL A 368 -24.32 1.35 -9.48
CA VAL A 368 -24.75 0.35 -10.44
C VAL A 368 -26.23 0.55 -10.77
N MET A 369 -26.57 0.40 -12.04
CA MET A 369 -27.97 0.48 -12.47
C MET A 369 -28.78 -0.61 -11.80
N LEU A 370 -29.84 -0.22 -11.11
CA LEU A 370 -30.81 -1.16 -10.55
C LEU A 370 -31.69 -1.66 -11.68
N ASN A 371 -31.82 -2.98 -11.82
CA ASN A 371 -32.82 -3.55 -12.71
C ASN A 371 -34.20 -3.26 -12.11
N SER A 372 -35.06 -2.66 -12.93
CA SER A 372 -36.46 -2.32 -12.62
C SER A 372 -37.38 -3.52 -12.78
#